data_AF-A0A812YK08-F1
#
_entry.id   AF-A0A812YK08-F1
#
_cell.length_a   1.000
_cell.length_b   1.000
_cell.length_c   1.000
_cell.angle_alpha   90.00
_cell.angle_beta   90.00
_cell.angle_gamma   90.00
#
_symmetry.space_group_name_H-M   'P 1'
#
loop_
_entity.id
_entity.type
_entity.pdbx_description
1 polymer ?
#
loop_
_entity_poly.entity_id
_entity_poly.type
_entity_poly.pdbx_seq_one_letter_code
_entity_poly.pdbx_strand_id
1 'polypeptide(L)'
;LFIGNYTEWHNRETKRKREADEFAAMERAEREKEEKKRRQAEHREREQARTKAGPTANSLSRLKTEQLEKRIEELETKIKSIDEKLASPDVWQNHSKAEKLGKERAALVEELEPLEFEWMSRAGA
;
A
#
# COMPACT_ATOMS: atom_id res chain seq x y z
N LEU A 1 -0.17 -27.77 67.45
CA LEU A 1 -0.11 -29.10 66.79
C LEU A 1 -1.12 -29.07 65.64
N PHE A 2 -0.69 -29.38 64.42
CA PHE A 2 -1.52 -29.31 63.21
C PHE A 2 -2.62 -30.39 63.28
N ILE A 3 -3.89 -29.96 63.26
CA ILE A 3 -5.08 -30.84 63.29
C ILE A 3 -5.54 -31.05 61.84
N GLY A 4 -4.73 -31.77 61.05
CA GLY A 4 -5.04 -32.10 59.66
C GLY A 4 -4.15 -33.23 59.17
N ASN A 5 -4.68 -34.13 58.35
CA ASN A 5 -3.90 -35.24 57.79
C ASN A 5 -3.05 -34.74 56.60
N TYR A 6 -1.83 -35.27 56.44
CA TYR A 6 -0.90 -34.93 55.36
C TYR A 6 -1.54 -35.02 53.96
N THR A 7 -2.43 -36.01 53.78
CA THR A 7 -3.19 -36.23 52.55
C THR A 7 -4.10 -35.06 52.18
N GLU A 8 -4.73 -34.40 53.15
CA GLU A 8 -5.61 -33.26 52.89
C GLU A 8 -4.83 -32.00 52.50
N TRP A 9 -3.70 -31.75 53.16
CA TRP A 9 -2.78 -30.68 52.78
C TRP A 9 -2.23 -30.90 51.36
N HIS A 10 -1.77 -32.11 51.06
CA HIS A 10 -1.22 -32.46 49.75
C HIS A 10 -2.27 -32.32 48.63
N ASN A 11 -3.51 -32.76 48.86
CA ASN A 11 -4.60 -32.61 47.89
C ASN A 11 -4.99 -31.14 47.65
N ARG A 12 -5.00 -30.33 48.72
CA ARG A 12 -5.27 -28.89 48.62
C ARG A 12 -4.16 -28.16 47.86
N GLU A 13 -2.90 -28.53 48.11
CA GLU A 13 -1.76 -27.90 47.47
C GLU A 13 -1.62 -28.30 45.99
N THR A 14 -1.86 -29.57 45.68
CA THR A 14 -1.92 -30.03 44.28
C THR A 14 -3.08 -29.40 43.51
N LYS A 15 -4.26 -29.21 44.14
CA LYS A 15 -5.39 -28.49 43.53
C LYS A 15 -5.04 -27.03 43.24
N ARG A 16 -4.47 -26.31 44.20
CA ARG A 16 -4.03 -24.91 44.01
C ARG A 16 -2.99 -24.78 42.90
N LYS A 17 -2.03 -25.71 42.84
CA LYS A 17 -1.01 -25.69 41.79
C LYS A 17 -1.62 -25.89 40.41
N ARG A 18 -2.58 -26.82 40.26
CA ARG A 18 -3.32 -27.02 39.01
C ARG A 18 -4.14 -25.79 38.62
N GLU A 19 -4.86 -25.18 39.57
CA GLU A 19 -5.64 -23.96 39.32
C GLU A 19 -4.74 -22.78 38.91
N ALA A 20 -3.55 -22.64 39.52
CA ALA A 20 -2.57 -21.63 39.14
C ALA A 20 -1.97 -21.89 37.74
N ASP A 21 -1.66 -23.14 37.41
CA ASP A 21 -1.14 -23.54 36.09
C ASP A 21 -2.20 -23.32 35.00
N GLU A 22 -3.47 -23.63 35.27
CA GLU A 22 -4.60 -23.39 34.37
C GLU A 22 -4.83 -21.89 34.15
N PHE A 23 -4.81 -21.08 35.21
CA PHE A 23 -4.93 -19.63 35.10
C PHE A 23 -3.78 -19.02 34.28
N ALA A 24 -2.54 -19.45 34.53
CA ALA A 24 -1.37 -19.01 33.77
C ALA A 24 -1.40 -19.50 32.29
N ALA A 25 -2.01 -20.64 32.01
CA ALA A 25 -2.23 -21.11 30.64
C ALA A 25 -3.30 -20.27 29.92
N MET A 26 -4.41 -19.94 30.59
CA MET A 26 -5.46 -19.07 30.04
C MET A 26 -4.93 -17.66 29.74
N GLU A 27 -4.16 -17.08 30.66
CA GLU A 27 -3.59 -15.74 30.48
C GLU A 27 -2.60 -15.69 29.29
N ARG A 28 -1.77 -16.73 29.13
CA ARG A 28 -0.89 -16.86 27.95
C ARG A 28 -1.69 -17.01 26.66
N ALA A 29 -2.74 -17.84 26.67
CA ALA A 29 -3.59 -18.04 25.50
C ALA A 29 -4.33 -16.75 25.08
N GLU A 30 -4.78 -15.94 26.03
CA GLU A 30 -5.40 -14.63 25.72
C GLU A 30 -4.38 -13.65 25.14
N ARG A 31 -3.17 -13.54 25.73
CA ARG A 31 -2.09 -12.70 25.18
C ARG A 31 -1.70 -13.11 23.76
N GLU A 32 -1.59 -14.40 23.49
CA GLU A 32 -1.30 -14.92 22.15
C GLU A 32 -2.42 -14.62 21.15
N LYS A 33 -3.70 -14.72 21.56
CA LYS A 33 -4.84 -14.34 20.71
C LYS A 33 -4.84 -12.84 20.41
N GLU A 34 -4.59 -11.99 21.39
CA GLU A 34 -4.50 -10.54 21.20
C GLU A 34 -3.34 -10.17 20.27
N GLU A 35 -2.18 -10.78 20.46
CA GLU A 35 -1.03 -10.55 19.59
C GLU A 35 -1.30 -11.02 18.16
N LYS A 36 -1.93 -12.18 17.99
CA LYS A 36 -2.34 -12.69 16.67
C LYS A 36 -3.34 -11.77 16.00
N LYS A 37 -4.33 -11.24 16.74
CA LYS A 37 -5.29 -10.24 16.23
C LYS A 37 -4.58 -8.96 15.81
N ARG A 38 -3.64 -8.44 16.61
CA ARG A 38 -2.87 -7.23 16.29
C ARG A 38 -2.03 -7.43 15.03
N ARG A 39 -1.30 -8.55 14.92
CA ARG A 39 -0.52 -8.87 13.71
C ARG A 39 -1.40 -9.03 12.47
N GLN A 40 -2.58 -9.63 12.60
CA GLN A 40 -3.54 -9.74 11.49
C GLN A 40 -4.12 -8.37 11.09
N ALA A 41 -4.42 -7.50 12.05
CA ALA A 41 -4.89 -6.14 11.77
C ALA A 41 -3.81 -5.33 11.03
N GLU A 42 -2.57 -5.37 11.51
CA GLU A 42 -1.44 -4.68 10.87
C GLU A 42 -1.17 -5.21 9.45
N HIS A 43 -1.24 -6.54 9.25
CA HIS A 43 -1.10 -7.13 7.92
C HIS A 43 -2.22 -6.69 6.98
N ARG A 44 -3.48 -6.64 7.45
CA ARG A 44 -4.61 -6.16 6.65
C ARG A 44 -4.48 -4.69 6.30
N GLU A 45 -4.02 -3.85 7.23
CA GLU A 45 -3.80 -2.43 6.99
C GLU A 45 -2.71 -2.20 5.95
N ARG A 46 -1.57 -2.91 6.05
CA ARG A 46 -0.49 -2.83 5.05
C ARG A 46 -0.93 -3.27 3.66
N GLU A 47 -1.71 -4.34 3.55
CA GLU A 47 -2.23 -4.81 2.27
C GLU A 47 -3.29 -3.85 1.69
N GLN A 48 -4.10 -3.21 2.53
CA GLN A 48 -5.01 -2.14 2.10
C GLN A 48 -4.25 -0.88 1.64
N ALA A 49 -3.18 -0.51 2.32
CA ALA A 49 -2.33 0.61 1.90
C ALA A 49 -1.63 0.32 0.55
N ARG A 50 -1.16 -0.93 0.35
CA ARG A 50 -0.57 -1.39 -0.91
C ARG A 50 -1.55 -1.50 -2.07
N THR A 51 -2.83 -1.79 -1.81
CA THR A 51 -3.84 -1.82 -2.88
C THR A 51 -4.30 -0.41 -3.27
N LYS A 52 -4.31 0.54 -2.32
CA LYS A 52 -4.59 1.96 -2.61
C LYS A 52 -3.44 2.67 -3.33
N ALA A 53 -2.19 2.41 -2.90
CA ALA A 53 -1.00 2.85 -3.63
C ALA A 53 -0.70 1.81 -4.71
N GLY A 54 -1.37 1.89 -5.85
CA GLY A 54 -1.22 0.95 -6.96
C GLY A 54 0.25 0.68 -7.36
N PRO A 55 0.53 -0.38 -8.14
CA PRO A 55 1.90 -0.79 -8.50
C PRO A 55 2.78 0.34 -9.07
N THR A 56 2.14 1.30 -9.73
CA THR A 56 2.76 2.48 -10.34
C THR A 56 3.22 3.50 -9.29
N ALA A 57 2.45 3.78 -8.24
CA ALA A 57 2.81 4.77 -7.21
C ALA A 57 4.13 4.39 -6.50
N ASN A 58 4.32 3.10 -6.18
CA ASN A 58 5.58 2.62 -5.59
C ASN A 58 6.74 2.57 -6.61
N SER A 59 6.44 2.55 -7.91
CA SER A 59 7.46 2.66 -8.95
C SER A 59 7.88 4.12 -9.17
N LEU A 60 6.93 5.05 -9.18
CA LEU A 60 7.19 6.49 -9.36
C LEU A 60 7.92 7.07 -8.14
N SER A 61 7.55 6.66 -6.92
CA SER A 61 8.23 7.07 -5.69
C SER A 61 9.71 6.67 -5.62
N ARG A 62 10.12 5.65 -6.37
CA ARG A 62 11.52 5.21 -6.46
C ARG A 62 12.34 5.98 -7.50
N LEU A 63 11.71 6.71 -8.42
CA LEU A 63 12.41 7.54 -9.38
C LEU A 63 13.06 8.73 -8.67
N LYS A 64 14.28 9.09 -9.08
CA LYS A 64 14.88 10.36 -8.66
C LYS A 64 14.09 11.52 -9.24
N THR A 65 14.05 12.66 -8.54
CA THR A 65 13.33 13.86 -9.01
C THR A 65 13.77 14.28 -10.41
N GLU A 66 15.07 14.27 -10.71
CA GLU A 66 15.62 14.59 -12.03
C GLU A 66 15.11 13.64 -13.14
N GLN A 67 14.90 12.36 -12.81
CA GLN A 67 14.36 11.38 -13.77
C GLN A 67 12.86 11.59 -13.99
N LEU A 68 12.14 11.99 -12.93
CA LEU A 68 10.73 12.31 -12.98
C LEU A 68 10.49 13.55 -13.85
N GLU A 69 11.23 14.62 -13.60
CA GLU A 69 11.19 15.88 -14.38
C GLU A 69 11.53 15.65 -15.85
N LYS A 70 12.62 14.91 -16.14
CA LYS A 70 12.98 14.56 -17.51
C LYS A 70 11.86 13.80 -18.22
N ARG A 71 11.20 12.88 -17.51
CA ARG A 71 10.11 12.09 -18.11
C ARG A 71 8.87 12.94 -18.38
N ILE A 72 8.53 13.86 -17.47
CA ILE A 72 7.48 14.87 -17.65
C ILE A 72 7.78 15.71 -18.90
N GLU A 73 8.98 16.28 -19.00
CA GLU A 73 9.40 17.11 -20.15
C GLU A 73 9.32 16.34 -21.49
N GLU A 74 9.75 15.08 -21.50
CA GLU A 74 9.65 14.20 -22.68
C GLU A 74 8.20 13.99 -23.13
N LEU A 75 7.27 13.81 -22.20
CA LEU A 75 5.85 13.60 -22.49
C LEU A 75 5.19 14.90 -22.96
N GLU A 76 5.43 16.02 -22.28
CA GLU A 76 4.94 17.35 -22.66
C GLU A 76 5.40 17.73 -24.07
N THR A 77 6.69 17.50 -24.38
CA THR A 77 7.25 17.77 -25.71
C THR A 77 6.56 16.95 -26.79
N LYS A 78 6.26 15.67 -26.52
CA LYS A 78 5.53 14.80 -27.47
C LYS A 78 4.09 15.26 -27.66
N ILE A 79 3.39 15.58 -26.57
CA ILE A 79 2.02 16.10 -26.61
C ILE A 79 1.98 17.36 -27.46
N LYS A 80 2.91 18.30 -27.22
CA LYS A 80 3.02 19.53 -28.01
C LYS A 80 3.28 19.24 -29.49
N SER A 81 4.17 18.32 -29.82
CA SER A 81 4.42 17.92 -31.21
C SER A 81 3.19 17.30 -31.87
N ILE A 82 2.38 16.54 -31.13
CA ILE A 82 1.12 16.00 -31.62
C ILE A 82 0.09 17.11 -31.83
N ASP A 83 0.00 18.07 -30.90
CA ASP A 83 -0.90 19.22 -31.02
C ASP A 83 -0.56 20.09 -32.25
N GLU A 84 0.72 20.31 -32.51
CA GLU A 84 1.20 20.99 -33.73
C GLU A 84 0.81 20.22 -35.00
N LYS A 85 0.93 18.88 -35.00
CA LYS A 85 0.49 18.04 -36.13
C LYS A 85 -1.03 18.07 -36.28
N LEU A 86 -1.76 17.99 -35.18
CA LEU A 86 -3.22 18.08 -35.18
C LEU A 86 -3.69 19.44 -35.67
N ALA A 87 -2.94 20.52 -35.50
CA ALA A 87 -3.29 21.83 -36.07
C ALA A 87 -3.08 21.94 -37.60
N SER A 88 -2.43 20.95 -38.23
CA SER A 88 -2.19 20.95 -39.68
C SER A 88 -3.47 20.58 -40.46
N PRO A 89 -3.87 21.37 -41.48
CA PRO A 89 -5.03 21.07 -42.32
C PRO A 89 -4.97 19.70 -43.00
N ASP A 90 -3.77 19.24 -43.38
CA ASP A 90 -3.55 17.93 -44.01
C ASP A 90 -3.94 16.76 -43.09
N VAL A 91 -3.88 16.97 -41.77
CA VAL A 91 -4.28 15.96 -40.79
C VAL A 91 -5.79 15.92 -40.63
N TRP A 92 -6.46 17.07 -40.63
CA TRP A 92 -7.94 17.13 -40.54
C TRP A 92 -8.64 16.57 -41.77
N GLN A 93 -8.02 16.69 -42.94
CA GLN A 93 -8.53 16.07 -44.16
C GLN A 93 -8.44 14.54 -44.14
N ASN A 94 -7.61 13.96 -43.27
CA ASN A 94 -7.48 12.52 -43.09
C ASN A 94 -7.96 12.09 -41.70
N HIS A 95 -9.25 11.71 -41.62
CA HIS A 95 -9.89 11.30 -40.38
C HIS A 95 -9.11 10.21 -39.60
N SER A 96 -8.55 9.21 -40.28
CA SER A 96 -7.78 8.14 -39.61
C SER A 96 -6.49 8.68 -38.97
N LYS A 97 -5.83 9.63 -39.63
CA LYS A 97 -4.61 10.26 -39.10
C LYS A 97 -4.91 11.12 -37.87
N ALA A 98 -5.99 11.91 -37.93
CA ALA A 98 -6.47 12.69 -36.80
C ALA A 98 -6.87 11.80 -35.62
N GLU A 99 -7.60 10.71 -35.86
CA GLU A 99 -8.01 9.77 -34.81
C GLU A 99 -6.81 9.11 -34.13
N LYS A 100 -5.81 8.66 -34.89
CA LYS A 100 -4.58 8.06 -34.34
C LYS A 100 -3.82 9.04 -33.45
N LEU A 101 -3.62 10.26 -33.92
CA LEU A 101 -2.94 11.31 -33.15
C LEU A 101 -3.75 11.70 -31.90
N GLY A 102 -5.08 11.75 -31.98
CA GLY A 102 -5.94 11.99 -30.83
C GLY A 102 -5.83 10.91 -29.75
N LYS A 103 -5.79 9.63 -30.14
CA LYS A 103 -5.58 8.50 -29.21
C LYS A 103 -4.19 8.54 -28.58
N GLU A 104 -3.16 8.81 -29.38
CA GLU A 104 -1.78 8.93 -28.89
C GLU A 104 -1.65 10.08 -27.88
N ARG A 105 -2.24 11.24 -28.18
CA ARG A 105 -2.31 12.38 -27.27
C ARG A 105 -3.00 12.02 -25.96
N ALA A 106 -4.15 11.36 -26.01
CA ALA A 106 -4.90 10.96 -24.82
C ALA A 106 -4.08 10.01 -23.94
N ALA A 107 -3.43 9.00 -24.53
CA ALA A 107 -2.58 8.08 -23.80
C ALA A 107 -1.36 8.76 -23.13
N LEU A 108 -0.74 9.74 -23.80
CA LEU A 108 0.37 10.50 -23.23
C LEU A 108 -0.09 11.38 -22.05
N VAL A 109 -1.28 11.98 -22.13
CA VAL A 109 -1.86 12.76 -21.03
C VAL A 109 -2.18 11.86 -19.83
N GLU A 110 -2.71 10.66 -20.06
CA GLU A 110 -2.96 9.66 -19.00
C GLU A 110 -1.65 9.17 -18.35
N GLU A 111 -0.54 9.07 -19.10
CA GLU A 111 0.80 8.74 -18.54
C GLU A 111 1.40 9.92 -17.76
N LEU A 112 1.11 11.16 -18.17
CA LEU A 112 1.67 12.38 -17.59
C LEU A 112 1.07 12.70 -16.21
N GLU A 113 -0.24 12.59 -16.05
CA GLU A 113 -0.96 12.94 -14.81
C GLU A 113 -0.34 12.33 -13.52
N PRO A 114 -0.07 11.01 -13.42
CA PRO A 114 0.51 10.43 -12.21
C PRO A 114 1.96 10.88 -11.95
N LEU A 115 2.72 11.25 -13.00
CA LEU A 115 4.09 11.76 -12.86
C LEU A 115 4.07 13.18 -12.28
N GLU A 116 3.20 14.04 -12.80
CA GLU A 116 3.01 15.41 -12.30
C GLU A 116 2.50 15.41 -10.86
N PHE A 117 1.55 14.53 -10.54
CA PHE A 117 1.05 14.38 -9.17
C PHE A 117 2.18 14.01 -8.19
N GLU A 118 3.01 13.03 -8.54
CA GLU A 118 4.16 12.63 -7.73
C GLU A 118 5.18 13.78 -7.60
N TRP A 119 5.44 14.52 -8.68
CA TRP A 119 6.36 15.67 -8.64
C TRP A 119 5.82 16.78 -7.73
N MET A 120 4.54 17.14 -7.86
CA MET A 120 3.88 18.14 -7.00
C MET A 120 3.90 17.72 -5.52
N SER A 121 3.68 16.43 -5.24
CA SER A 121 3.77 15.91 -3.87
C SER A 121 5.17 16.05 -3.27
N ARG A 122 6.24 16.05 -4.08
CA ARG A 122 7.62 16.25 -3.62
C ARG A 122 7.99 17.71 -3.50
N ALA A 123 7.56 18.54 -4.44
CA ALA A 123 7.86 19.97 -4.44
C ALA A 123 7.19 20.72 -3.28
N GLY A 124 6.05 20.21 -2.78
CA GLY A 124 5.34 20.76 -1.62
C GLY A 124 5.73 20.16 -0.26
N ALA A 125 6.64 19.18 -0.21
CA ALA A 125 7.13 18.53 1.01
C ALA A 125 8.45 19.16 1.50
#